data_AF-A0A4Y2ENS2-F1
#
_entry.id   AF-A0A4Y2ENS2-F1
#
_cell.length_a   1.000
_cell.length_b   1.000
_cell.length_c   1.000
_cell.angle_alpha   90.00
_cell.angle_beta   90.00
_cell.angle_gamma   90.00
#
_symmetry.space_group_name_H-M   'P 1'
#
loop_
_entity.id
_entity.type
_entity.pdbx_description
1 polymer ?
#
loop_
_entity_poly.entity_id
_entity_poly.type
_entity_poly.pdbx_seq_one_letter_code
_entity_poly.pdbx_strand_id
1 'polypeptide(L)'
;MLVHLHAAGNIHYAKSVHLYLQNMSKLKTTLSDQEFERFVSQGYFTVRRSDQFWCGFWTDMTVEQVLMRSMKVIGGLKKGRKMSDSFLACWIFTMPGSLQVTEAMEAFIGVTGVSSDQHISLQKSWQTRDFSDFKKV
;
A
#
# COMPACT_ATOMS: atom_id res chain seq x y z
N MET A 1 -2.61 15.37 5.86
CA MET A 1 -2.50 14.08 5.14
C MET A 1 -2.27 12.89 6.06
N LEU A 2 -1.26 12.92 6.96
CA LEU A 2 -0.99 11.85 7.96
C LEU A 2 -2.22 11.41 8.76
N VAL A 3 -2.89 12.39 9.37
CA VAL A 3 -4.06 12.15 10.23
C VAL A 3 -5.21 11.53 9.43
N HIS A 4 -5.30 11.86 8.14
CA HIS A 4 -6.38 11.38 7.27
C HIS A 4 -6.11 9.96 6.77
N LEU A 5 -4.85 9.61 6.46
CA LEU A 5 -4.46 8.23 6.11
C LEU A 5 -4.65 7.26 7.28
N HIS A 6 -4.26 7.68 8.49
CA HIS A 6 -4.48 6.91 9.70
C HIS A 6 -5.98 6.78 10.04
N ALA A 7 -6.75 7.87 9.91
CA ALA A 7 -8.19 7.84 10.16
C ALA A 7 -8.99 7.03 9.13
N ALA A 8 -8.54 6.99 7.87
CA ALA A 8 -9.20 6.24 6.79
C ALA A 8 -8.96 4.71 6.86
N GLY A 9 -8.26 4.22 7.87
CA GLY A 9 -7.98 2.78 8.04
C GLY A 9 -6.84 2.27 7.16
N ASN A 10 -6.07 3.16 6.52
CA ASN A 10 -4.99 2.77 5.62
C ASN A 10 -3.68 2.59 6.39
N ILE A 11 -3.66 1.57 7.25
CA ILE A 11 -2.61 1.34 8.25
C ILE A 11 -1.24 1.11 7.60
N HIS A 12 -1.17 0.45 6.45
CA HIS A 12 0.10 0.23 5.75
C HIS A 12 0.72 1.53 5.24
N TYR A 13 -0.09 2.46 4.73
CA TYR A 13 0.38 3.80 4.36
C TYR A 13 0.76 4.62 5.59
N ALA A 14 -0.01 4.53 6.68
CA ALA A 14 0.36 5.16 7.94
C ALA A 14 1.69 4.60 8.50
N LYS A 15 1.94 3.31 8.31
CA LYS A 15 3.18 2.63 8.67
C LYS A 15 4.36 3.20 7.86
N SER A 16 4.22 3.34 6.54
CA SER A 16 5.29 3.79 5.63
C SER A 16 5.51 5.30 5.53
N VAL A 17 4.59 6.09 6.09
CA VAL A 17 4.66 7.55 6.09
C VAL A 17 5.99 8.09 6.62
N HIS A 18 6.55 7.50 7.68
CA HIS A 18 7.79 8.00 8.28
C HIS A 18 8.97 7.85 7.32
N LEU A 19 9.08 6.70 6.63
CA LEU A 19 10.07 6.48 5.58
C LEU A 19 9.86 7.42 4.41
N TYR A 20 8.60 7.61 4.00
CA TYR A 20 8.26 8.55 2.94
C TYR A 20 8.72 9.98 3.27
N LEU A 21 8.44 10.49 4.47
CA LEU A 21 8.86 11.82 4.90
C LEU A 21 10.39 11.96 4.95
N GLN A 22 11.09 10.93 5.45
CA GLN A 22 12.55 10.92 5.45
C GLN A 22 13.13 10.94 4.03
N ASN A 23 12.57 10.15 3.12
CA ASN A 23 13.00 10.13 1.72
C ASN A 23 12.70 11.47 1.03
N MET A 24 11.52 12.06 1.27
CA MET A 24 11.18 13.38 0.74
C MET A 24 12.10 14.49 1.28
N SER A 25 12.56 14.39 2.53
CA SER A 25 13.50 15.36 3.11
C SER A 25 14.89 15.32 2.45
N LYS A 26 15.31 14.13 1.97
CA LYS A 26 16.59 13.92 1.29
C LYS A 26 16.48 14.05 -0.22
N LEU A 27 15.28 14.27 -0.75
CA LEU A 27 14.96 14.22 -2.17
C LEU A 27 15.90 15.09 -3.04
N LYS A 28 16.19 16.33 -2.59
CA LYS A 28 17.09 17.26 -3.28
C LYS A 28 18.53 16.75 -3.38
N THR A 29 18.97 15.95 -2.41
CA THR A 29 20.32 15.37 -2.41
C THR A 29 20.39 14.03 -3.14
N THR A 30 19.25 13.38 -3.35
CA THR A 30 19.16 12.05 -3.98
C THR A 30 18.91 12.12 -5.47
N LEU A 31 18.11 13.10 -5.93
CA LEU A 31 17.81 13.30 -7.35
C LEU A 31 18.78 14.28 -8.00
N SER A 32 18.96 14.16 -9.32
CA SER A 32 19.59 15.24 -10.09
C SER A 32 18.72 16.50 -10.06
N ASP A 33 19.32 17.68 -10.25
CA ASP A 33 18.59 18.95 -10.23
C ASP A 33 17.43 18.97 -11.24
N GLN A 34 17.64 18.38 -12.43
CA GLN A 34 16.61 18.30 -13.47
C GLN A 34 15.43 17.40 -13.04
N GLU A 35 15.70 16.25 -12.42
CA GLU A 35 14.66 15.34 -11.95
C GLU A 35 13.91 15.94 -10.76
N PHE A 36 14.61 16.63 -9.87
CA PHE A 36 14.00 17.33 -8.75
C PHE A 36 13.04 18.42 -9.23
N GLU A 37 13.43 19.22 -10.22
CA GLU A 37 12.57 20.25 -10.82
C GLU A 37 11.33 19.63 -11.50
N ARG A 38 11.51 18.56 -12.28
CA ARG A 38 10.38 17.83 -12.89
C ARG A 38 9.43 17.25 -11.85
N PHE A 39 9.98 16.73 -10.75
CA PHE A 39 9.19 16.17 -9.67
C PHE A 39 8.39 17.25 -8.94
N VAL A 40 9.03 18.33 -8.50
CA VAL A 40 8.41 19.37 -7.66
C VAL A 40 7.56 20.34 -8.47
N SER A 41 8.08 20.85 -9.58
CA SER A 41 7.44 21.92 -10.35
C SER A 41 6.52 21.41 -11.44
N GLN A 42 6.86 20.28 -12.07
CA GLN A 42 6.07 19.72 -13.18
C GLN A 42 5.11 18.61 -12.73
N GLY A 43 5.17 18.18 -11.47
CA GLY A 43 4.19 17.25 -10.88
C GLY A 43 4.33 15.79 -11.35
N TYR A 44 5.54 15.38 -11.76
CA TYR A 44 5.80 14.05 -12.36
C TYR A 44 5.66 12.87 -11.38
N PHE A 45 5.27 13.13 -10.12
CA PHE A 45 4.87 12.11 -9.15
C PHE A 45 3.42 11.61 -9.32
N THR A 46 2.65 12.24 -10.23
CA THR A 46 1.28 11.83 -10.55
C THR A 46 1.12 11.43 -12.01
N VAL A 47 0.32 10.40 -12.24
CA VAL A 47 -0.16 9.97 -13.54
C VAL A 47 -1.53 10.60 -13.77
N ARG A 48 -1.71 11.26 -14.93
CA ARG A 48 -2.94 11.96 -15.31
C ARG A 48 -3.47 11.41 -16.62
N ARG A 49 -4.79 11.21 -16.71
CA ARG A 49 -5.47 10.80 -17.96
C ARG A 49 -6.07 11.98 -18.73
N SER A 50 -6.28 13.10 -18.06
CA SER A 50 -6.80 14.35 -18.61
C SER A 50 -6.00 15.50 -18.01
N ASP A 51 -6.10 16.72 -18.55
CA ASP A 51 -5.41 17.88 -17.98
C ASP A 51 -6.27 18.70 -16.99
N GLN A 52 -7.29 18.08 -16.41
CA GLN A 52 -8.18 18.75 -15.46
C GLN A 52 -7.53 18.92 -14.08
N PHE A 53 -7.87 20.01 -13.37
CA PHE A 53 -7.41 20.20 -12.00
C PHE A 53 -7.77 18.99 -11.11
N TRP A 54 -6.80 18.54 -10.29
CA TRP A 54 -6.94 17.40 -9.36
C TRP A 54 -7.20 16.02 -9.98
N CYS A 55 -6.99 15.82 -11.29
CA CYS A 55 -7.15 14.51 -11.93
C CYS A 55 -5.93 13.57 -11.78
N GLY A 56 -4.88 14.00 -11.07
CA GLY A 56 -3.64 13.27 -10.88
C GLY A 56 -3.74 12.20 -9.82
N PHE A 57 -3.39 10.98 -10.19
CA PHE A 57 -3.26 9.87 -9.25
C PHE A 57 -1.79 9.57 -9.01
N TRP A 58 -1.42 9.23 -7.77
CA TRP A 58 -0.03 8.90 -7.47
C TRP A 58 0.43 7.68 -8.27
N THR A 59 1.68 7.72 -8.75
CA THR A 59 2.23 6.65 -9.58
C THR A 59 2.22 5.30 -8.86
N ASP A 60 2.58 5.29 -7.57
CA ASP A 60 2.53 4.11 -6.69
C ASP A 60 1.14 3.47 -6.68
N MET A 61 0.12 4.29 -6.39
CA MET A 61 -1.26 3.83 -6.34
C MET A 61 -1.75 3.36 -7.72
N THR A 62 -1.25 3.95 -8.81
CA THR A 62 -1.55 3.48 -10.18
C THR A 62 -0.97 2.09 -10.41
N VAL A 63 0.29 1.87 -10.01
CA VAL A 63 0.97 0.57 -10.13
C VAL A 63 0.26 -0.47 -9.28
N GLU A 64 -0.06 -0.17 -8.03
CA GLU A 64 -0.80 -1.06 -7.14
C GLU A 64 -2.15 -1.43 -7.75
N GLN A 65 -2.94 -0.46 -8.20
CA GLN A 65 -4.25 -0.73 -8.79
C GLN A 65 -4.16 -1.55 -10.09
N VAL A 66 -3.18 -1.28 -10.94
CA VAL A 66 -2.97 -2.04 -12.19
C VAL A 66 -2.54 -3.46 -11.87
N LEU A 67 -1.60 -3.64 -10.94
CA LEU A 67 -1.14 -4.94 -10.48
C LEU A 67 -2.29 -5.72 -9.84
N MET A 68 -2.99 -5.13 -8.88
CA MET A 68 -4.13 -5.77 -8.21
C MET A 68 -5.28 -6.10 -9.17
N ARG A 69 -5.52 -5.27 -10.19
CA ARG A 69 -6.49 -5.55 -11.24
C ARG A 69 -6.06 -6.73 -12.10
N SER A 70 -4.78 -6.84 -12.45
CA SER A 70 -4.28 -8.00 -13.19
C SER A 70 -4.49 -9.27 -12.36
N MET A 71 -4.25 -9.24 -11.05
CA MET A 71 -4.49 -10.41 -10.18
C MET A 71 -5.96 -10.79 -10.06
N LYS A 72 -6.82 -9.79 -9.82
CA LYS A 72 -8.26 -10.01 -9.56
C LYS A 72 -9.05 -10.38 -10.82
N VAL A 73 -8.74 -9.75 -11.96
CA VAL A 73 -9.58 -9.82 -13.17
C VAL A 73 -8.96 -10.69 -14.25
N ILE A 74 -7.64 -10.58 -14.47
CA ILE A 74 -6.95 -11.28 -15.56
C ILE A 74 -6.44 -12.64 -15.09
N GLY A 75 -5.79 -12.69 -13.93
CA GLY A 75 -5.25 -13.89 -13.29
C GLY A 75 -6.30 -14.75 -12.56
N GLY A 76 -7.57 -14.33 -12.50
CA GLY A 76 -8.67 -15.17 -12.00
C GLY A 76 -8.71 -15.41 -10.48
N LEU A 77 -7.77 -14.87 -9.69
CA LEU A 77 -7.58 -15.17 -8.26
C LEU A 77 -8.85 -15.01 -7.40
N LYS A 78 -9.71 -14.04 -7.73
CA LYS A 78 -10.94 -13.77 -6.97
C LYS A 78 -12.24 -14.21 -7.67
N LYS A 79 -12.18 -14.70 -8.91
CA LYS A 79 -13.38 -14.91 -9.75
C LYS A 79 -13.64 -16.36 -10.16
N GLY A 80 -12.95 -17.33 -9.53
CA GLY A 80 -13.16 -18.76 -9.78
C GLY A 80 -12.75 -19.25 -11.18
N ARG A 81 -12.11 -18.38 -12.00
CA ARG A 81 -11.47 -18.80 -13.26
C ARG A 81 -10.10 -19.38 -12.95
N LYS A 82 -9.71 -20.45 -13.66
CA LYS A 82 -8.38 -21.06 -13.54
C LYS A 82 -7.31 -20.00 -13.75
N MET A 83 -6.50 -19.79 -12.72
CA MET A 83 -5.31 -18.94 -12.73
C MET A 83 -4.32 -19.53 -13.73
N SER A 84 -3.62 -18.71 -14.51
CA SER A 84 -2.54 -19.26 -15.35
C SER A 84 -1.39 -19.72 -14.45
N ASP A 85 -0.79 -20.86 -14.77
CA ASP A 85 0.30 -21.43 -13.96
C ASP A 85 1.49 -20.46 -13.83
N SER A 86 1.77 -19.69 -14.88
CA SER A 86 2.78 -18.62 -14.88
C SER A 86 2.50 -17.53 -13.85
N PHE A 87 1.24 -17.16 -13.67
CA PHE A 87 0.83 -16.12 -12.73
C PHE A 87 0.81 -16.64 -11.30
N LEU A 88 0.36 -17.88 -11.10
CA LEU A 88 0.45 -18.58 -9.82
C LEU A 88 1.91 -18.71 -9.36
N ALA A 89 2.80 -19.12 -10.26
CA ALA A 89 4.24 -19.21 -9.97
C ALA A 89 4.80 -17.84 -9.57
N CYS A 90 4.56 -16.79 -10.35
CA CYS A 90 5.02 -15.44 -10.02
C CYS A 90 4.55 -14.99 -8.63
N TRP A 91 3.29 -15.25 -8.29
CA TRP A 91 2.75 -14.95 -6.96
C TRP A 91 3.47 -15.73 -5.85
N ILE A 92 3.59 -17.05 -5.98
CA ILE A 92 4.25 -17.92 -5.00
C ILE A 92 5.70 -17.49 -4.78
N PHE A 93 6.43 -17.13 -5.84
CA PHE A 93 7.82 -16.69 -5.73
C PHE A 93 7.98 -15.27 -5.16
N THR A 94 6.99 -14.39 -5.35
CA THR A 94 7.06 -12.99 -4.88
C THR A 94 6.59 -12.84 -3.42
N MET A 95 5.70 -13.71 -2.94
CA MET A 95 5.15 -13.66 -1.57
C MET A 95 6.22 -13.72 -0.46
N PRO A 96 7.23 -14.61 -0.49
CA PRO A 96 8.26 -14.65 0.54
C PRO A 96 9.06 -13.35 0.67
N GLY A 97 9.39 -12.71 -0.45
CA GLY A 97 10.07 -11.41 -0.43
C GLY A 97 9.19 -10.29 0.14
N SER A 98 7.90 -10.32 -0.20
CA SER A 98 6.91 -9.36 0.33
C SER A 98 6.70 -9.54 1.84
N LEU A 99 6.75 -10.77 2.35
CA LEU A 99 6.65 -11.08 3.77
C LEU A 99 7.83 -10.50 4.55
N GLN A 100 9.06 -10.72 4.09
CA GLN A 100 10.27 -10.20 4.77
C GLN A 100 10.24 -8.67 4.91
N VAL A 101 9.82 -7.97 3.85
CA VAL A 101 9.65 -6.51 3.88
C VAL A 101 8.56 -6.11 4.88
N THR A 102 7.46 -6.85 4.91
CA THR A 102 6.36 -6.60 5.86
C THR A 102 6.83 -6.78 7.30
N GLU A 103 7.50 -7.89 7.62
CA GLU A 103 8.02 -8.17 8.97
C GLU A 103 9.02 -7.11 9.44
N ALA A 104 9.97 -6.72 8.57
CA ALA A 104 10.91 -5.64 8.87
C ALA A 104 10.20 -4.31 9.17
N MET A 105 9.13 -4.03 8.42
CA MET A 105 8.32 -2.84 8.61
C MET A 105 7.51 -2.87 9.91
N GLU A 106 6.98 -4.03 10.28
CA GLU A 106 6.27 -4.25 11.55
C GLU A 106 7.20 -4.10 12.75
N ALA A 107 8.41 -4.66 12.66
CA ALA A 107 9.44 -4.50 13.68
C ALA A 107 9.87 -3.03 13.85
N PHE A 108 10.04 -2.29 12.74
CA PHE A 108 10.41 -0.88 12.77
C PHE A 108 9.38 0.00 13.50
N ILE A 109 8.09 -0.33 13.37
CA ILE A 109 6.98 0.49 13.88
C ILE A 109 6.46 -0.02 15.23
N GLY A 110 6.89 -1.22 15.64
CA GLY A 110 6.41 -1.89 16.85
C GLY A 110 4.95 -2.34 16.76
N VAL A 111 4.46 -2.63 15.55
CA VAL A 111 3.08 -3.10 15.32
C VAL A 111 3.10 -4.39 14.51
N THR A 112 2.85 -5.51 15.19
CA THR A 112 2.83 -6.86 14.61
C THR A 112 1.42 -7.28 14.20
N GLY A 113 1.28 -7.77 12.97
CA GLY A 113 0.11 -8.49 12.49
C GLY A 113 0.14 -9.94 12.96
N VAL A 114 -1.02 -10.47 13.32
CA VAL A 114 -1.19 -11.91 13.53
C VAL A 114 -1.78 -12.50 12.26
N SER A 115 -1.08 -13.47 11.67
CA SER A 115 -1.66 -14.27 10.59
C SER A 115 -2.68 -15.23 11.21
N SER A 116 -3.95 -14.99 10.94
CA SER A 116 -5.08 -15.83 11.35
C SER A 116 -5.97 -16.06 10.13
N ASP A 117 -6.73 -17.15 10.13
CA ASP A 117 -7.76 -17.41 9.12
C ASP A 117 -8.80 -16.29 9.05
N GLN A 118 -8.97 -15.54 10.14
CA GLN A 118 -9.79 -14.34 10.17
C GLN A 118 -8.93 -13.09 10.07
N HIS A 119 -9.40 -12.13 9.28
CA HIS A 119 -8.76 -10.82 9.20
C HIS A 119 -8.92 -10.08 10.53
N ILE A 120 -7.81 -9.90 11.25
CA ILE A 120 -7.76 -9.12 12.48
C ILE A 120 -7.27 -7.71 12.16
N SER A 121 -8.10 -6.70 12.46
CA SER A 121 -7.70 -5.31 12.28
C SER A 121 -6.60 -4.93 13.27
N LEU A 122 -5.60 -4.20 12.78
CA LEU A 122 -4.51 -3.65 13.59
C LEU A 122 -4.91 -2.36 14.33
N GLN A 123 -6.09 -1.80 14.04
CA GLN A 123 -6.56 -0.57 14.68
C GLN A 123 -7.21 -0.86 16.03
N LYS A 124 -6.74 -0.17 17.08
CA LYS A 124 -7.31 -0.27 18.44
C LYS A 124 -8.81 0.01 18.50
N SER A 125 -9.31 0.96 17.69
CA SER A 125 -10.75 1.29 17.65
C SER A 125 -11.60 0.12 17.13
N TRP A 126 -11.12 -0.56 16.09
CA TRP A 126 -11.78 -1.74 15.53
C TRP A 126 -11.70 -2.91 16.50
N GLN A 127 -10.52 -3.17 17.07
CA GLN A 127 -10.35 -4.19 18.11
C GLN A 127 -11.30 -3.97 19.30
N THR A 128 -11.45 -2.73 19.76
CA THR A 128 -12.36 -2.39 20.86
C THR A 128 -13.82 -2.66 20.48
N ARG A 129 -14.22 -2.30 19.26
CA ARG A 129 -15.57 -2.58 18.74
C ARG A 129 -15.81 -4.08 18.64
N ASP A 130 -14.88 -4.82 18.03
CA ASP A 130 -14.99 -6.27 17.85
C ASP A 130 -15.09 -6.97 19.21
N PHE A 131 -14.25 -6.60 20.19
CA PHE A 131 -14.36 -7.09 21.57
C PHE A 131 -15.69 -6.74 22.24
N SER A 132 -16.27 -5.58 21.94
CA SER A 132 -17.57 -5.18 22.49
C SER A 132 -18.72 -5.99 21.89
N ASP A 133 -18.61 -6.40 20.62
CA ASP A 133 -19.61 -7.21 19.95
C ASP A 133 -19.53 -8.67 20.39
N PHE A 134 -18.34 -9.20 20.67
CA PHE A 134 -18.17 -10.51 21.33
C PHE A 134 -18.87 -10.61 22.68
N LYS A 135 -19.02 -9.51 23.42
CA LYS A 135 -19.68 -9.48 24.74
C LYS A 135 -21.20 -9.40 24.68
N LYS A 136 -21.79 -9.21 23.49
CA LYS A 136 -23.25 -9.09 23.30
C LYS A 136 -23.91 -10.42 22.90
N VAL A 137 -23.11 -11.47 22.68
CA VAL A 137 -23.54 -12.85 22.42
C VAL A 137 -23.48 -13.63 23.73
#